data_AF-A0A626VC79-F1
#
_entry.id   AF-A0A626VC79-F1
#
_cell.length_a   1.000
_cell.length_b   1.000
_cell.length_c   1.000
_cell.angle_alpha   90.00
_cell.angle_beta   90.00
_cell.angle_gamma   90.00
#
_symmetry.space_group_name_H-M   'P 1'
#
loop_
_entity.id
_entity.type
_entity.pdbx_description
1 polymer ?
#
loop_
_entity_poly.entity_id
_entity_poly.type
_entity_poly.pdbx_seq_one_letter_code
_entity_poly.pdbx_strand_id
1 'polypeptide(L)'
;MNVENNQVFYHNVEAQASGEGVNRESSVYIRAANLAKNNLFKASNYWATSMLNIYGIREVEESKNNQVIFNNVGFNTDRISEGSELILIGGVGKRVHHNLLSIQDLEIGAYDKEKDFIYIAASVIPDANSNLALSYGNTLYIGGDVSIHERSLLNVLSGSVIRIPNYTNNKADDITLPAPSLAQLTKDNHLILEQALRARVVNNFEHYSLIYHSNNQDKPFIESLETPINLSEESQITLLLKKGEKAPEKGSKIALISSQNGFSGINGNAMNKSQLNQLLGRISKNPKTLNYKKIPQLQQENLRVVPLTLSLDNKGKVIYGEIQSD
;
A
#
# COMPACT_ATOMS: atom_id res chain seq x y z
N MET A 1 -9.62 -1.80 26.78
CA MET A 1 -9.56 -0.31 26.78
C MET A 1 -9.80 0.17 25.35
N ASN A 2 -10.76 1.07 25.15
CA ASN A 2 -11.07 1.65 23.84
C ASN A 2 -10.34 2.99 23.69
N VAL A 3 -9.88 3.29 22.47
CA VAL A 3 -9.28 4.57 22.10
C VAL A 3 -9.99 5.06 20.86
N GLU A 4 -10.78 6.12 21.03
CA GLU A 4 -11.67 6.64 19.99
C GLU A 4 -11.48 8.14 19.78
N ASN A 5 -11.48 8.58 18.52
CA ASN A 5 -11.42 10.00 18.13
C ASN A 5 -10.18 10.76 18.66
N ASN A 6 -9.06 10.05 18.90
CA ASN A 6 -7.81 10.68 19.30
C ASN A 6 -7.09 11.26 18.09
N GLN A 7 -6.34 12.32 18.31
CA GLN A 7 -5.60 13.00 17.25
C GLN A 7 -4.17 13.26 17.71
N VAL A 8 -3.21 12.88 16.88
CA VAL A 8 -1.78 13.11 17.11
C VAL A 8 -1.21 13.80 15.87
N PHE A 9 -0.52 14.92 16.09
CA PHE A 9 0.04 15.75 15.03
C PHE A 9 1.53 15.98 15.26
N TYR A 10 2.33 15.73 14.23
CA TYR A 10 3.73 16.14 14.16
C TYR A 10 3.94 17.06 12.96
N HIS A 11 4.66 18.15 13.19
CA HIS A 11 4.99 19.13 12.15
C HIS A 11 6.42 19.63 12.34
N ASN A 12 7.21 19.64 11.26
CA ASN A 12 8.62 20.07 11.27
C ASN A 12 9.43 19.31 12.33
N VAL A 13 9.49 17.98 12.18
CA VAL A 13 10.20 17.10 13.12
C VAL A 13 11.34 16.39 12.40
N GLU A 14 12.47 16.33 13.06
CA GLU A 14 13.60 15.50 12.70
C GLU A 14 13.90 14.55 13.86
N ALA A 15 13.64 13.26 13.66
CA ALA A 15 13.88 12.20 14.63
C ALA A 15 15.18 11.48 14.28
N GLN A 16 16.20 11.58 15.12
CA GLN A 16 17.49 10.93 14.91
C GLN A 16 17.83 10.03 16.09
N ALA A 17 18.13 8.76 15.81
CA ALA A 17 18.80 7.91 16.79
C ALA A 17 20.29 8.28 16.86
N SER A 18 20.81 8.63 18.03
CA SER A 18 22.24 8.91 18.23
C SER A 18 22.73 8.45 19.61
N GLY A 19 24.05 8.30 19.75
CA GLY A 19 24.70 7.91 21.01
C GLY A 19 24.23 6.54 21.53
N GLU A 20 23.92 6.44 22.82
CA GLU A 20 23.38 5.22 23.44
C GLU A 20 21.97 4.83 22.92
N GLY A 21 21.30 5.75 22.22
CA GLY A 21 19.99 5.55 21.61
C GLY A 21 20.04 4.91 20.22
N VAL A 22 21.20 4.56 19.69
CA VAL A 22 21.36 4.12 18.29
C VAL A 22 20.63 2.81 17.95
N ASN A 23 20.33 1.99 18.97
CA ASN A 23 19.53 0.77 18.82
C ASN A 23 18.04 0.99 19.14
N ARG A 24 17.58 2.24 19.30
CA ARG A 24 16.19 2.56 19.66
C ARG A 24 15.36 2.83 18.42
N GLU A 25 14.08 2.50 18.52
CA GLU A 25 13.09 2.77 17.49
C GLU A 25 12.71 4.26 17.42
N SER A 26 12.45 4.74 16.20
CA SER A 26 11.65 5.95 15.96
C SER A 26 10.23 5.48 15.66
N SER A 27 9.38 5.52 16.68
CA SER A 27 8.04 4.96 16.59
C SER A 27 6.97 5.93 17.07
N VAL A 28 5.81 5.89 16.41
CA VAL A 28 4.60 6.52 16.93
C VAL A 28 3.45 5.54 16.90
N TYR A 29 2.82 5.35 18.06
CA TYR A 29 1.65 4.50 18.22
C TYR A 29 0.53 5.22 18.96
N ILE A 30 -0.67 5.18 18.38
CA ILE A 30 -1.90 5.26 19.17
C ILE A 30 -2.24 3.80 19.52
N ARG A 31 -2.17 3.45 20.81
CA ARG A 31 -2.37 2.08 21.30
C ARG A 31 -3.71 1.94 22.03
N ALA A 32 -4.58 1.07 21.56
CA ALA A 32 -5.76 0.61 22.30
C ALA A 32 -5.63 -0.88 22.69
N ALA A 33 -6.55 -1.39 23.50
CA ALA A 33 -6.57 -2.78 23.94
C ALA A 33 -7.82 -3.59 23.51
N ASN A 34 -8.91 -2.91 23.11
CA ASN A 34 -10.10 -3.58 22.55
C ASN A 34 -10.58 -2.97 21.23
N LEU A 35 -10.47 -1.65 21.08
CA LEU A 35 -11.00 -0.92 19.92
C LEU A 35 -10.20 0.34 19.65
N ALA A 36 -9.70 0.49 18.42
CA ALA A 36 -9.13 1.72 17.90
C ALA A 36 -10.03 2.24 16.77
N LYS A 37 -10.75 3.34 17.03
CA LYS A 37 -11.76 3.86 16.09
C LYS A 37 -11.64 5.36 15.85
N ASN A 38 -11.75 5.77 14.59
CA ASN A 38 -11.78 7.19 14.18
C ASN A 38 -10.57 7.99 14.69
N ASN A 39 -9.44 7.34 14.95
CA ASN A 39 -8.24 8.05 15.37
C ASN A 39 -7.51 8.63 14.16
N LEU A 40 -6.82 9.73 14.37
CA LEU A 40 -6.04 10.43 13.35
C LEU A 40 -4.60 10.57 13.82
N PHE A 41 -3.68 10.04 13.04
CA PHE A 41 -2.27 10.39 13.10
C PHE A 41 -1.91 11.19 11.85
N LYS A 42 -1.24 12.33 12.03
CA LYS A 42 -0.73 13.12 10.92
C LYS A 42 0.69 13.59 11.19
N ALA A 43 1.59 13.34 10.24
CA ALA A 43 2.94 13.87 10.23
C ALA A 43 3.18 14.69 8.96
N SER A 44 3.84 15.84 9.11
CA SER A 44 4.17 16.69 7.97
C SER A 44 5.52 17.37 8.13
N ASN A 45 6.31 17.45 7.04
CA ASN A 45 7.71 17.86 7.12
C ASN A 45 8.42 17.07 8.21
N TYR A 46 8.41 15.74 8.07
CA TYR A 46 8.87 14.81 9.09
C TYR A 46 9.97 13.93 8.53
N TRP A 47 11.14 13.94 9.17
CA TRP A 47 12.27 13.09 8.79
C TRP A 47 12.66 12.19 9.96
N ALA A 48 12.92 10.93 9.66
CA ALA A 48 13.46 10.01 10.66
C ALA A 48 14.62 9.18 10.13
N THR A 49 15.66 9.09 10.95
CA THR A 49 16.82 8.22 10.73
C THR A 49 16.98 7.30 11.94
N SER A 50 16.74 6.01 11.73
CA SER A 50 16.74 4.99 12.78
C SER A 50 16.87 3.59 12.17
N MET A 51 17.42 2.65 12.95
CA MET A 51 17.39 1.22 12.60
C MET A 51 15.96 0.69 12.48
N LEU A 52 15.04 1.14 13.33
CA LEU A 52 13.64 0.75 13.32
C LEU A 52 12.72 1.97 13.26
N ASN A 53 11.89 2.03 12.23
CA ASN A 53 10.93 3.10 11.97
C ASN A 53 9.53 2.48 11.88
N ILE A 54 8.66 2.72 12.86
CA ILE A 54 7.30 2.13 12.87
C ILE A 54 6.25 3.19 13.19
N TYR A 55 5.29 3.34 12.27
CA TYR A 55 4.22 4.32 12.42
C TYR A 55 2.87 3.69 12.11
N GLY A 56 1.93 3.82 13.04
CA GLY A 56 0.57 3.35 12.83
C GLY A 56 -0.31 3.38 14.06
N ILE A 57 -1.55 2.95 13.90
CA ILE A 57 -2.56 2.91 14.96
C ILE A 57 -2.76 1.44 15.35
N ARG A 58 -2.27 1.07 16.53
CA ARG A 58 -2.15 -0.32 16.97
C ARG A 58 -3.28 -0.74 17.90
N GLU A 59 -3.89 -1.88 17.58
CA GLU A 59 -4.85 -2.55 18.44
C GLU A 59 -4.76 -4.08 18.25
N VAL A 60 -5.33 -4.86 19.19
CA VAL A 60 -5.29 -6.33 19.19
C VAL A 60 -6.55 -6.96 18.57
N GLU A 61 -7.74 -6.40 18.77
CA GLU A 61 -9.04 -6.96 18.37
C GLU A 61 -9.68 -6.29 17.12
N GLU A 62 -10.11 -5.03 17.19
CA GLU A 62 -10.73 -4.27 16.11
C GLU A 62 -10.11 -2.87 15.90
N SER A 63 -9.70 -2.58 14.66
CA SER A 63 -9.19 -1.28 14.23
C SER A 63 -9.94 -0.77 13.00
N LYS A 64 -10.67 0.35 13.14
CA LYS A 64 -11.53 0.84 12.06
C LYS A 64 -11.63 2.34 11.91
N ASN A 65 -11.84 2.78 10.67
CA ASN A 65 -12.03 4.19 10.31
C ASN A 65 -10.89 5.11 10.78
N ASN A 66 -9.71 4.56 11.04
CA ASN A 66 -8.55 5.36 11.43
C ASN A 66 -7.88 5.97 10.20
N GLN A 67 -7.18 7.07 10.41
CA GLN A 67 -6.45 7.77 9.36
C GLN A 67 -5.00 7.98 9.80
N VAL A 68 -4.07 7.54 8.95
CA VAL A 68 -2.63 7.77 9.10
C VAL A 68 -2.20 8.57 7.87
N ILE A 69 -1.82 9.81 8.09
CA ILE A 69 -1.57 10.80 7.03
C ILE A 69 -0.13 11.27 7.11
N PHE A 70 0.60 11.10 6.02
CA PHE A 70 1.94 11.63 5.84
C PHE A 70 1.94 12.66 4.72
N ASN A 71 2.62 13.78 4.94
CA ASN A 71 2.78 14.84 3.94
C ASN A 71 4.20 15.41 3.96
N ASN A 72 4.97 15.21 2.91
CA ASN A 72 6.39 15.57 2.83
C ASN A 72 7.19 14.92 3.98
N VAL A 73 7.51 13.63 3.81
CA VAL A 73 8.20 12.84 4.83
C VAL A 73 9.37 12.04 4.27
N GLY A 74 10.41 11.89 5.07
CA GLY A 74 11.61 11.13 4.73
C GLY A 74 11.95 10.08 5.78
N PHE A 75 12.29 8.87 5.34
CA PHE A 75 12.70 7.78 6.23
C PHE A 75 14.02 7.19 5.77
N ASN A 76 14.99 7.11 6.68
CA ASN A 76 16.33 6.59 6.41
C ASN A 76 16.81 5.70 7.56
N THR A 77 17.88 4.97 7.32
CA THR A 77 18.63 4.23 8.34
C THR A 77 20.10 4.60 8.28
N ASP A 78 20.72 4.70 9.45
CA ASP A 78 22.17 4.80 9.62
C ASP A 78 22.83 3.42 9.79
N ARG A 79 22.04 2.33 9.68
CA ARG A 79 22.40 0.93 9.93
C ARG A 79 22.11 0.03 8.73
N ILE A 80 22.56 0.47 7.56
CA ILE A 80 22.38 -0.25 6.28
C ILE A 80 22.96 -1.66 6.41
N SER A 81 22.22 -2.66 5.93
CA SER A 81 22.64 -4.07 5.93
C SER A 81 22.73 -4.73 7.32
N GLU A 82 22.19 -4.10 8.37
CA GLU A 82 22.12 -4.65 9.75
C GLU A 82 20.73 -5.22 10.10
N GLY A 83 19.78 -5.27 9.17
CA GLY A 83 18.40 -5.71 9.44
C GLY A 83 17.50 -4.57 9.89
N SER A 84 17.69 -3.38 9.31
CA SER A 84 16.86 -2.21 9.57
C SER A 84 15.46 -2.39 9.01
N GLU A 85 14.45 -1.78 9.64
CA GLU A 85 13.06 -1.87 9.18
C GLU A 85 12.34 -0.51 9.12
N LEU A 86 11.57 -0.31 8.06
CA LEU A 86 10.59 0.76 7.90
C LEU A 86 9.19 0.14 7.75
N ILE A 87 8.28 0.52 8.63
CA ILE A 87 6.92 0.00 8.67
C ILE A 87 5.91 1.15 8.75
N LEU A 88 5.14 1.35 7.68
CA LEU A 88 4.07 2.35 7.59
C LEU A 88 2.71 1.64 7.49
N ILE A 89 1.82 1.86 8.46
CA ILE A 89 0.59 1.09 8.62
C ILE A 89 -0.63 1.99 8.86
N GLY A 90 -1.74 1.72 8.17
CA GLY A 90 -3.03 2.39 8.41
C GLY A 90 -3.77 1.95 9.68
N GLY A 91 -3.72 0.67 10.04
CA GLY A 91 -4.27 0.15 11.30
C GLY A 91 -3.85 -1.29 11.62
N VAL A 92 -3.84 -1.67 12.91
CA VAL A 92 -3.52 -3.04 13.37
C VAL A 92 -4.67 -3.62 14.18
N GLY A 93 -5.03 -4.90 13.97
CA GLY A 93 -6.02 -5.64 14.77
C GLY A 93 -6.43 -6.97 14.13
N LYS A 94 -7.13 -7.85 14.84
CA LYS A 94 -7.69 -9.08 14.25
C LYS A 94 -8.77 -8.78 13.21
N ARG A 95 -9.48 -7.66 13.37
CA ARG A 95 -10.47 -7.13 12.43
C ARG A 95 -10.09 -5.70 12.07
N VAL A 96 -9.55 -5.49 10.87
CA VAL A 96 -9.05 -4.17 10.43
C VAL A 96 -9.78 -3.70 9.20
N HIS A 97 -10.53 -2.61 9.29
CA HIS A 97 -11.33 -2.19 8.15
C HIS A 97 -11.60 -0.70 8.04
N HIS A 98 -11.75 -0.24 6.79
CA HIS A 98 -12.01 1.17 6.46
C HIS A 98 -10.94 2.14 6.99
N ASN A 99 -9.72 1.67 7.25
CA ASN A 99 -8.61 2.55 7.61
C ASN A 99 -8.01 3.17 6.35
N LEU A 100 -7.43 4.36 6.50
CA LEU A 100 -6.73 5.07 5.45
C LEU A 100 -5.27 5.24 5.86
N LEU A 101 -4.35 4.72 5.03
CA LEU A 101 -2.96 5.17 5.00
C LEU A 101 -2.79 6.06 3.77
N SER A 102 -2.42 7.32 3.98
CA SER A 102 -2.34 8.32 2.92
C SER A 102 -1.01 9.05 2.97
N ILE A 103 -0.17 8.82 1.96
CA ILE A 103 1.19 9.33 1.89
C ILE A 103 1.30 10.25 0.68
N GLN A 104 1.68 11.49 0.92
CA GLN A 104 1.98 12.49 -0.09
C GLN A 104 3.41 12.95 0.10
N ASP A 105 4.18 12.98 -0.98
CA ASP A 105 5.59 13.39 -1.00
C ASP A 105 6.46 12.53 -0.05
N LEU A 106 7.02 11.43 -0.58
CA LEU A 106 7.72 10.39 0.18
C LEU A 106 9.16 10.23 -0.27
N GLU A 107 10.09 10.34 0.67
CA GLU A 107 11.49 9.97 0.49
C GLU A 107 11.83 8.73 1.32
N ILE A 108 12.39 7.72 0.66
CA ILE A 108 13.00 6.55 1.32
C ILE A 108 14.49 6.58 1.00
N GLY A 109 15.29 6.75 2.05
CA GLY A 109 16.74 6.73 1.99
C GLY A 109 17.32 5.33 1.76
N ALA A 110 18.59 5.14 2.10
CA ALA A 110 19.29 3.90 1.79
C ALA A 110 19.01 2.82 2.83
N TYR A 111 18.36 1.75 2.38
CA TYR A 111 18.17 0.44 3.01
C TYR A 111 18.75 -0.63 2.07
N ASP A 112 19.36 -1.68 2.61
CA ASP A 112 19.86 -2.84 1.86
C ASP A 112 18.70 -3.71 1.34
N LYS A 113 18.69 -4.03 0.03
CA LYS A 113 17.57 -4.78 -0.58
C LYS A 113 17.36 -6.16 0.01
N GLU A 114 18.43 -6.83 0.45
CA GLU A 114 18.39 -8.23 0.85
C GLU A 114 18.26 -8.41 2.36
N LYS A 115 18.78 -7.46 3.14
CA LYS A 115 18.83 -7.58 4.60
C LYS A 115 17.86 -6.67 5.34
N ASP A 116 17.55 -5.51 4.78
CA ASP A 116 16.66 -4.54 5.42
C ASP A 116 15.25 -4.68 4.85
N PHE A 117 14.25 -4.23 5.60
CA PHE A 117 12.84 -4.45 5.26
C PHE A 117 12.01 -3.18 5.25
N ILE A 118 11.27 -2.98 4.16
CA ILE A 118 10.34 -1.87 3.99
C ILE A 118 8.93 -2.40 3.72
N TYR A 119 8.04 -2.17 4.66
CA TYR A 119 6.63 -2.56 4.62
C TYR A 119 5.73 -1.33 4.61
N ILE A 120 4.92 -1.19 3.57
CA ILE A 120 3.87 -0.18 3.49
C ILE A 120 2.54 -0.91 3.30
N ALA A 121 1.65 -0.80 4.29
CA ALA A 121 0.39 -1.53 4.26
C ALA A 121 -0.80 -0.73 4.79
N ALA A 122 -1.96 -0.91 4.17
CA ALA A 122 -3.19 -0.30 4.66
C ALA A 122 -3.62 -0.89 6.02
N SER A 123 -3.26 -2.14 6.30
CA SER A 123 -3.53 -2.80 7.58
C SER A 123 -2.49 -3.86 7.97
N VAL A 124 -2.51 -4.23 9.25
CA VAL A 124 -1.79 -5.38 9.82
C VAL A 124 -2.68 -6.23 10.68
N ILE A 125 -2.53 -7.53 10.55
CA ILE A 125 -3.18 -8.52 11.39
C ILE A 125 -2.16 -9.02 12.41
N PRO A 126 -2.41 -8.86 13.72
CA PRO A 126 -1.59 -9.45 14.75
C PRO A 126 -1.90 -10.95 14.80
N ASP A 127 -0.86 -11.76 14.90
CA ASP A 127 -0.93 -13.22 15.11
C ASP A 127 -1.55 -13.98 13.92
N ALA A 128 -0.70 -14.63 13.12
CA ALA A 128 -1.09 -15.42 11.94
C ALA A 128 -2.02 -16.61 12.24
N ASN A 129 -2.20 -16.98 13.51
CA ASN A 129 -2.87 -18.22 13.88
C ASN A 129 -4.40 -18.18 13.75
N SER A 130 -5.00 -17.03 13.48
CA SER A 130 -6.45 -16.90 13.41
C SER A 130 -6.97 -16.87 11.97
N ASN A 131 -7.55 -17.99 11.52
CA ASN A 131 -8.39 -18.04 10.31
C ASN A 131 -9.62 -17.10 10.39
N LEU A 132 -9.88 -16.48 11.54
CA LEU A 132 -10.96 -15.51 11.75
C LEU A 132 -10.51 -14.07 11.49
N ALA A 133 -9.24 -13.84 11.14
CA ALA A 133 -8.75 -12.50 10.88
C ALA A 133 -9.41 -11.90 9.63
N LEU A 134 -9.82 -10.64 9.73
CA LEU A 134 -10.49 -9.89 8.68
C LEU A 134 -9.72 -8.62 8.38
N SER A 135 -9.45 -8.35 7.11
CA SER A 135 -8.94 -7.07 6.64
C SER A 135 -9.64 -6.68 5.35
N TYR A 136 -10.45 -5.62 5.40
CA TYR A 136 -11.28 -5.22 4.27
C TYR A 136 -11.57 -3.72 4.21
N GLY A 137 -11.84 -3.20 3.01
CA GLY A 137 -12.22 -1.80 2.82
C GLY A 137 -11.15 -0.78 3.19
N ASN A 138 -9.89 -1.21 3.42
CA ASN A 138 -8.80 -0.31 3.78
C ASN A 138 -8.24 0.36 2.52
N THR A 139 -7.82 1.61 2.62
CA THR A 139 -7.27 2.37 1.49
C THR A 139 -5.81 2.72 1.74
N LEU A 140 -4.96 2.45 0.75
CA LEU A 140 -3.60 2.97 0.67
C LEU A 140 -3.51 3.96 -0.49
N TYR A 141 -3.19 5.22 -0.19
CA TYR A 141 -2.83 6.23 -1.16
C TYR A 141 -1.34 6.58 -1.05
N ILE A 142 -0.65 6.60 -2.19
CA ILE A 142 0.71 7.14 -2.31
C ILE A 142 0.75 8.05 -3.55
N GLY A 143 1.05 9.34 -3.35
CA GLY A 143 1.18 10.28 -4.46
C GLY A 143 2.11 11.46 -4.20
N GLY A 144 2.09 12.42 -5.13
CA GLY A 144 3.10 13.47 -5.18
C GLY A 144 4.46 13.02 -5.69
N ASP A 145 5.50 13.63 -5.12
CA ASP A 145 6.89 13.29 -5.43
C ASP A 145 7.32 12.08 -4.58
N VAL A 146 7.67 10.97 -5.23
CA VAL A 146 8.13 9.76 -4.55
C VAL A 146 9.54 9.44 -4.99
N SER A 147 10.48 9.43 -4.04
CA SER A 147 11.88 9.09 -4.25
C SER A 147 12.25 7.89 -3.36
N ILE A 148 12.73 6.82 -3.98
CA ILE A 148 13.27 5.65 -3.28
C ILE A 148 14.70 5.48 -3.73
N HIS A 149 15.63 5.48 -2.77
CA HIS A 149 17.05 5.32 -3.04
C HIS A 149 17.33 4.07 -3.86
N GLU A 150 18.26 4.12 -4.82
CA GLU A 150 18.53 3.04 -5.78
C GLU A 150 18.95 1.70 -5.13
N ARG A 151 19.51 1.78 -3.92
CA ARG A 151 19.91 0.61 -3.11
C ARG A 151 18.76 -0.01 -2.35
N SER A 152 17.59 0.60 -2.36
CA SER A 152 16.42 0.17 -1.60
C SER A 152 15.37 -0.44 -2.51
N LEU A 153 14.53 -1.26 -1.91
CA LEU A 153 13.42 -1.91 -2.58
C LEU A 153 12.32 -2.10 -1.55
N LEU A 154 11.07 -1.80 -1.93
CA LEU A 154 9.93 -2.09 -1.08
C LEU A 154 9.80 -3.62 -0.97
N ASN A 155 9.82 -4.17 0.24
CA ASN A 155 9.60 -5.59 0.45
C ASN A 155 8.11 -5.88 0.22
N VAL A 156 7.22 -5.03 0.76
CA VAL A 156 5.78 -5.21 0.62
C VAL A 156 5.06 -3.88 0.41
N LEU A 157 4.19 -3.86 -0.61
CA LEU A 157 3.10 -2.90 -0.75
C LEU A 157 1.78 -3.67 -0.71
N SER A 158 0.99 -3.56 0.37
CA SER A 158 -0.15 -4.47 0.54
C SER A 158 -1.37 -3.84 1.18
N GLY A 159 -2.56 -4.36 0.85
CA GLY A 159 -3.77 -4.03 1.59
C GLY A 159 -3.71 -4.57 3.02
N SER A 160 -2.97 -5.67 3.24
CA SER A 160 -2.83 -6.34 4.51
C SER A 160 -1.46 -7.02 4.66
N VAL A 161 -0.83 -6.91 5.82
CA VAL A 161 0.31 -7.77 6.21
C VAL A 161 0.01 -8.48 7.52
N ILE A 162 0.81 -9.48 7.87
CA ILE A 162 0.69 -10.18 9.16
C ILE A 162 1.91 -9.84 9.99
N ARG A 163 1.70 -9.64 11.30
CA ARG A 163 2.78 -9.48 12.26
C ARG A 163 2.69 -10.60 13.31
N ILE A 164 3.73 -11.42 13.38
CA ILE A 164 3.80 -12.63 14.22
C ILE A 164 4.86 -12.42 15.29
N PRO A 165 4.57 -12.74 16.57
CA PRO A 165 5.61 -12.85 17.59
C PRO A 165 6.64 -13.91 17.19
N ASN A 166 7.88 -13.49 17.01
CA ASN A 166 9.06 -14.31 16.84
C ASN A 166 9.78 -14.45 18.19
N TYR A 167 9.84 -15.68 18.68
CA TYR A 167 10.52 -16.02 19.93
C TYR A 167 11.94 -16.51 19.62
N THR A 168 12.82 -15.59 19.21
CA THR A 168 14.26 -15.87 19.13
C THR A 168 14.98 -15.19 20.29
N ASN A 169 15.85 -15.94 21.00
CA ASN A 169 16.75 -15.41 22.04
C ASN A 169 16.08 -14.70 23.25
N ASN A 170 15.04 -15.30 23.85
CA ASN A 170 14.38 -14.82 25.08
C ASN A 170 13.82 -13.38 25.01
N LYS A 171 13.66 -12.81 23.82
CA LYS A 171 12.88 -11.60 23.53
C LYS A 171 11.78 -11.95 22.52
N ALA A 172 10.58 -11.44 22.76
CA ALA A 172 9.52 -11.49 21.76
C ALA A 172 9.78 -10.35 20.77
N ASP A 173 10.41 -10.65 19.65
CA ASP A 173 10.52 -9.72 18.53
C ASP A 173 9.34 -9.98 17.61
N ASP A 174 8.69 -8.99 17.02
CA ASP A 174 7.56 -9.24 16.10
C ASP A 174 8.09 -9.21 14.65
N ILE A 175 7.94 -10.30 13.87
CA ILE A 175 8.24 -10.31 12.42
C ILE A 175 7.02 -9.84 11.63
N THR A 176 7.24 -8.97 10.65
CA THR A 176 6.23 -8.60 9.65
C THR A 176 6.41 -9.43 8.38
N LEU A 177 5.33 -10.00 7.86
CA LEU A 177 5.31 -10.86 6.66
C LEU A 177 4.17 -10.46 5.72
N PRO A 178 4.30 -10.70 4.40
CA PRO A 178 3.17 -10.63 3.48
C PRO A 178 1.99 -11.48 3.98
N ALA A 179 0.77 -10.94 3.92
CA ALA A 179 -0.41 -11.73 4.20
C ALA A 179 -0.67 -12.76 3.07
N PRO A 180 -1.27 -13.92 3.39
CA PRO A 180 -1.67 -14.87 2.37
C PRO A 180 -2.77 -14.28 1.47
N SER A 181 -2.86 -14.84 0.27
CA SER A 181 -3.89 -14.52 -0.72
C SER A 181 -5.25 -15.07 -0.28
N LEU A 182 -6.02 -14.30 0.48
CA LEU A 182 -7.33 -14.69 0.99
C LEU A 182 -8.35 -13.57 0.80
N ALA A 183 -9.55 -13.90 0.32
CA ALA A 183 -10.62 -12.92 0.10
C ALA A 183 -10.93 -12.08 1.37
N GLN A 184 -10.95 -12.71 2.54
CA GLN A 184 -11.23 -12.03 3.81
C GLN A 184 -10.16 -11.02 4.24
N LEU A 185 -8.98 -11.04 3.59
CA LEU A 185 -7.86 -10.13 3.82
C LEU A 185 -7.65 -9.14 2.66
N THR A 186 -8.51 -9.19 1.64
CA THR A 186 -8.37 -8.45 0.38
C THR A 186 -9.61 -7.64 0.04
N LYS A 187 -10.79 -8.12 0.42
CA LYS A 187 -12.08 -7.55 0.03
C LYS A 187 -12.15 -6.03 0.25
N ASP A 188 -12.58 -5.30 -0.76
CA ASP A 188 -12.72 -3.84 -0.83
C ASP A 188 -11.44 -3.05 -0.48
N ASN A 189 -10.29 -3.70 -0.27
CA ASN A 189 -9.03 -2.98 -0.06
C ASN A 189 -8.61 -2.29 -1.36
N HIS A 190 -8.17 -1.04 -1.27
CA HIS A 190 -7.95 -0.18 -2.42
C HIS A 190 -6.53 0.39 -2.42
N LEU A 191 -5.78 0.16 -3.50
CA LEU A 191 -4.52 0.84 -3.78
C LEU A 191 -4.71 2.02 -4.74
N ILE A 192 -4.22 3.19 -4.37
CA ILE A 192 -4.29 4.40 -5.19
C ILE A 192 -2.89 4.96 -5.35
N LEU A 193 -2.43 5.08 -6.59
CA LEU A 193 -1.08 5.51 -6.91
C LEU A 193 -1.06 6.66 -7.90
N GLU A 194 -0.18 7.61 -7.66
CA GLU A 194 0.15 8.68 -8.60
C GLU A 194 1.52 8.49 -9.25
N GLN A 195 2.40 7.71 -8.63
CA GLN A 195 3.73 7.38 -9.13
C GLN A 195 3.91 5.88 -9.34
N ALA A 196 4.80 5.53 -10.26
CA ALA A 196 5.19 4.16 -10.49
C ALA A 196 5.98 3.60 -9.30
N LEU A 197 5.50 2.50 -8.72
CA LEU A 197 6.16 1.81 -7.61
C LEU A 197 6.52 0.37 -7.98
N ARG A 198 7.57 -0.12 -7.34
CA ARG A 198 8.04 -1.51 -7.49
C ARG A 198 8.28 -2.10 -6.11
N ALA A 199 7.74 -3.29 -5.86
CA ALA A 199 7.91 -4.01 -4.62
C ALA A 199 8.18 -5.51 -4.88
N ARG A 200 8.85 -6.18 -3.94
CA ARG A 200 9.00 -7.66 -3.99
C ARG A 200 7.62 -8.30 -4.03
N VAL A 201 6.71 -7.86 -3.16
CA VAL A 201 5.33 -8.32 -3.08
C VAL A 201 4.36 -7.14 -3.19
N VAL A 202 3.41 -7.24 -4.12
CA VAL A 202 2.22 -6.39 -4.18
C VAL A 202 1.00 -7.28 -4.06
N ASN A 203 0.22 -7.15 -2.98
CA ASN A 203 -0.93 -8.02 -2.82
C ASN A 203 -2.03 -7.48 -1.89
N ASN A 204 -3.10 -8.27 -1.72
CA ASN A 204 -4.22 -8.01 -0.81
C ASN A 204 -4.99 -6.70 -1.08
N PHE A 205 -4.93 -6.20 -2.32
CA PHE A 205 -5.81 -5.17 -2.82
C PHE A 205 -6.84 -5.78 -3.76
N GLU A 206 -8.12 -5.42 -3.60
CA GLU A 206 -9.17 -5.75 -4.55
C GLU A 206 -9.30 -4.69 -5.65
N HIS A 207 -9.01 -3.43 -5.35
CA HIS A 207 -9.18 -2.30 -6.26
C HIS A 207 -7.88 -1.52 -6.47
N TYR A 208 -7.74 -0.96 -7.67
CA TYR A 208 -6.60 -0.16 -8.11
C TYR A 208 -7.09 1.11 -8.80
N SER A 209 -6.62 2.27 -8.35
CA SER A 209 -6.83 3.55 -9.04
C SER A 209 -5.52 4.24 -9.29
N LEU A 210 -5.25 4.55 -10.56
CA LEU A 210 -3.95 4.99 -11.04
C LEU A 210 -4.11 6.40 -11.61
N ILE A 211 -3.41 7.38 -11.05
CA ILE A 211 -3.49 8.77 -11.47
C ILE A 211 -2.43 9.02 -12.54
N TYR A 212 -2.87 9.21 -13.77
CA TYR A 212 -2.02 9.36 -14.95
C TYR A 212 -1.34 10.72 -15.01
N HIS A 213 -0.06 10.68 -15.36
CA HIS A 213 0.75 11.84 -15.72
C HIS A 213 1.38 11.63 -17.09
N SER A 214 1.30 12.65 -17.94
CA SER A 214 1.76 12.58 -19.33
C SER A 214 3.27 12.32 -19.49
N ASN A 215 4.06 12.57 -18.44
CA ASN A 215 5.50 12.35 -18.40
C ASN A 215 5.92 10.94 -17.91
N ASN A 216 4.97 10.08 -17.51
CA ASN A 216 5.26 8.79 -16.89
C ASN A 216 4.58 7.63 -17.65
N GLN A 217 4.93 7.45 -18.93
CA GLN A 217 4.26 6.51 -19.84
C GLN A 217 4.98 5.17 -20.03
N ASP A 218 6.27 5.10 -19.70
CA ASP A 218 7.12 3.97 -20.10
C ASP A 218 7.12 2.81 -19.09
N LYS A 219 6.48 2.99 -17.93
CA LYS A 219 6.50 2.03 -16.83
C LYS A 219 5.10 1.74 -16.32
N PRO A 220 4.82 0.50 -15.86
CA PRO A 220 3.61 0.21 -15.12
C PRO A 220 3.56 1.05 -13.84
N PHE A 221 2.36 1.43 -13.41
CA PHE A 221 2.18 2.17 -12.15
C PHE A 221 2.54 1.33 -10.93
N ILE A 222 2.44 0.01 -11.05
CA ILE A 222 2.82 -0.91 -9.98
C ILE A 222 3.41 -2.19 -10.55
N GLU A 223 4.53 -2.63 -9.96
CA GLU A 223 5.22 -3.86 -10.32
C GLU A 223 5.45 -4.75 -9.08
N SER A 224 4.99 -6.01 -9.17
CA SER A 224 5.33 -7.10 -8.23
C SER A 224 6.42 -8.00 -8.81
N LEU A 225 7.45 -8.30 -8.02
CA LEU A 225 8.63 -9.03 -8.51
C LEU A 225 8.65 -10.51 -8.16
N GLU A 226 8.08 -10.90 -7.02
CA GLU A 226 8.28 -12.24 -6.46
C GLU A 226 7.00 -13.05 -6.37
N THR A 227 5.84 -12.38 -6.39
CA THR A 227 4.55 -13.04 -6.18
C THR A 227 3.54 -12.61 -7.24
N PRO A 228 2.60 -13.51 -7.61
CA PRO A 228 1.46 -13.13 -8.43
C PRO A 228 0.60 -12.09 -7.71
N ILE A 229 0.04 -11.15 -8.46
CA ILE A 229 -0.94 -10.20 -7.93
C ILE A 229 -2.32 -10.86 -7.96
N ASN A 230 -3.04 -10.87 -6.84
CA ASN A 230 -4.39 -11.40 -6.78
C ASN A 230 -5.41 -10.44 -7.40
N LEU A 231 -6.40 -10.98 -8.12
CA LEU A 231 -7.50 -10.24 -8.73
C LEU A 231 -8.85 -10.84 -8.34
N SER A 232 -9.87 -9.98 -8.27
CA SER A 232 -11.25 -10.34 -7.97
C SER A 232 -12.17 -10.02 -9.15
N GLU A 233 -13.30 -10.70 -9.25
CA GLU A 233 -14.34 -10.36 -10.23
C GLU A 233 -15.00 -9.01 -9.91
N GLU A 234 -14.98 -8.60 -8.63
CA GLU A 234 -15.47 -7.31 -8.16
C GLU A 234 -14.42 -6.19 -8.26
N SER A 235 -13.21 -6.51 -8.72
CA SER A 235 -12.11 -5.56 -8.83
C SER A 235 -12.49 -4.36 -9.69
N GLN A 236 -11.82 -3.25 -9.42
CA GLN A 236 -11.83 -2.03 -10.23
C GLN A 236 -10.39 -1.73 -10.57
N ILE A 237 -10.09 -1.48 -11.85
CA ILE A 237 -8.80 -0.96 -12.29
C ILE A 237 -9.11 0.30 -13.09
N THR A 238 -8.89 1.44 -12.45
CA THR A 238 -9.32 2.75 -12.97
C THR A 238 -8.12 3.62 -13.26
N LEU A 239 -8.10 4.24 -14.43
CA LEU A 239 -7.17 5.32 -14.75
C LEU A 239 -7.87 6.67 -14.49
N LEU A 240 -7.23 7.52 -13.71
CA LEU A 240 -7.71 8.84 -13.33
C LEU A 240 -6.83 9.90 -13.97
N LEU A 241 -7.41 11.02 -14.38
CA LEU A 241 -6.69 12.16 -14.94
C LEU A 241 -7.00 13.42 -14.13
N LYS A 242 -5.95 14.13 -13.69
CA LYS A 242 -6.07 15.45 -13.06
C LYS A 242 -6.52 16.50 -14.08
N LYS A 243 -7.32 17.46 -13.65
CA LYS A 243 -7.70 18.61 -14.50
C LYS A 243 -6.45 19.38 -14.93
N GLY A 244 -6.29 19.58 -16.24
CA GLY A 244 -5.15 20.28 -16.81
C GLY A 244 -4.05 19.36 -17.35
N GLU A 245 -4.02 18.08 -16.94
CA GLU A 245 -3.12 17.09 -17.51
C GLU A 245 -3.52 16.72 -18.95
N LYS A 246 -2.51 16.49 -19.80
CA LYS A 246 -2.73 15.98 -21.15
C LYS A 246 -3.25 14.54 -21.05
N ALA A 247 -4.44 14.30 -21.60
CA ALA A 247 -5.00 12.96 -21.64
C ALA A 247 -4.14 12.02 -22.51
N PRO A 248 -4.11 10.71 -22.19
CA PRO A 248 -3.47 9.74 -23.05
C PRO A 248 -4.15 9.68 -24.43
N GLU A 249 -3.39 9.33 -25.45
CA GLU A 249 -3.87 9.31 -26.83
C GLU A 249 -4.91 8.19 -27.01
N LYS A 250 -5.97 8.46 -27.79
CA LYS A 250 -6.98 7.46 -28.12
C LYS A 250 -6.35 6.30 -28.88
N GLY A 251 -6.74 5.07 -28.55
CA GLY A 251 -6.16 3.86 -29.12
C GLY A 251 -4.77 3.49 -28.56
N SER A 252 -4.17 4.32 -27.69
CA SER A 252 -2.91 3.98 -27.03
C SER A 252 -3.10 2.88 -25.97
N LYS A 253 -2.00 2.17 -25.66
CA LYS A 253 -1.95 1.20 -24.57
C LYS A 253 -1.05 1.73 -23.47
N ILE A 254 -1.55 1.71 -22.24
CA ILE A 254 -0.81 2.14 -21.05
C ILE A 254 -0.58 0.92 -20.17
N ALA A 255 0.66 0.63 -19.80
CA ALA A 255 0.95 -0.41 -18.82
C ALA A 255 0.42 0.04 -17.45
N LEU A 256 -0.52 -0.72 -16.87
CA LEU A 256 -1.14 -0.36 -15.60
C LEU A 256 -0.48 -1.11 -14.44
N ILE A 257 -0.46 -2.43 -14.54
CA ILE A 257 -0.02 -3.33 -13.48
C ILE A 257 0.89 -4.40 -14.10
N SER A 258 2.05 -4.62 -13.50
CA SER A 258 2.95 -5.70 -13.88
C SER A 258 3.22 -6.66 -12.72
N SER A 259 3.32 -7.94 -13.05
CA SER A 259 3.72 -8.99 -12.13
C SER A 259 4.66 -9.97 -12.82
N GLN A 260 5.86 -10.15 -12.28
CA GLN A 260 6.82 -11.09 -12.82
C GLN A 260 6.35 -12.55 -12.75
N ASN A 261 5.42 -12.85 -11.85
CA ASN A 261 4.82 -14.17 -11.65
C ASN A 261 3.35 -14.24 -12.12
N GLY A 262 2.89 -13.24 -12.87
CA GLY A 262 1.54 -13.19 -13.43
C GLY A 262 0.46 -12.88 -12.38
N PHE A 263 -0.76 -13.36 -12.62
CA PHE A 263 -1.93 -13.02 -11.81
C PHE A 263 -2.67 -14.27 -11.37
N SER A 264 -3.27 -14.21 -10.18
CA SER A 264 -4.07 -15.29 -9.59
C SER A 264 -5.41 -14.75 -9.10
N GLY A 265 -6.37 -15.63 -8.81
CA GLY A 265 -7.64 -15.23 -8.21
C GLY A 265 -7.46 -14.70 -6.80
N ILE A 266 -8.50 -14.07 -6.24
CA ILE A 266 -8.49 -13.43 -4.91
C ILE A 266 -8.03 -14.36 -3.76
N ASN A 267 -8.23 -15.67 -3.91
CA ASN A 267 -7.81 -16.71 -2.96
C ASN A 267 -6.48 -17.40 -3.34
N GLY A 268 -5.66 -16.79 -4.20
CA GLY A 268 -4.36 -17.32 -4.63
C GLY A 268 -4.43 -18.42 -5.69
N ASN A 269 -5.62 -18.83 -6.13
CA ASN A 269 -5.77 -19.87 -7.15
C ASN A 269 -5.15 -19.43 -8.49
N ALA A 270 -4.29 -20.27 -9.06
CA ALA A 270 -3.71 -20.02 -10.37
C ALA A 270 -4.80 -19.89 -11.45
N MET A 271 -4.59 -18.97 -12.40
CA MET A 271 -5.49 -18.77 -13.53
C MET A 271 -4.72 -18.93 -14.84
N ASN A 272 -5.32 -19.61 -15.80
CA ASN A 272 -4.80 -19.64 -17.17
C ASN A 272 -5.17 -18.35 -17.92
N LYS A 273 -4.57 -18.15 -19.10
CA LYS A 273 -4.78 -16.93 -19.92
C LYS A 273 -6.24 -16.69 -20.31
N SER A 274 -7.01 -17.75 -20.58
CA SER A 274 -8.43 -17.63 -20.93
C SER A 274 -9.26 -17.13 -19.74
N GLN A 275 -9.04 -17.72 -18.56
CA GLN A 275 -9.70 -17.31 -17.32
C GLN A 275 -9.36 -15.85 -16.97
N LEU A 276 -8.09 -15.47 -17.09
CA LEU A 276 -7.63 -14.11 -16.82
C LEU A 276 -8.22 -13.09 -17.81
N ASN A 277 -8.29 -13.41 -19.11
CA ASN A 277 -8.94 -12.53 -20.09
C ASN A 277 -10.44 -12.36 -19.82
N GLN A 278 -11.14 -13.44 -19.44
CA GLN A 278 -12.55 -13.36 -19.05
C GLN A 278 -12.73 -12.47 -17.80
N LEU A 279 -11.86 -12.62 -16.82
CA LEU A 279 -11.85 -11.81 -15.60
C LEU A 279 -11.64 -10.32 -15.92
N LEU A 280 -10.62 -9.98 -16.70
CA LEU A 280 -10.35 -8.60 -17.13
C LEU A 280 -11.53 -8.00 -17.92
N GLY A 281 -12.22 -8.81 -18.71
CA GLY A 281 -13.44 -8.40 -19.41
C GLY A 281 -14.61 -8.08 -18.47
N ARG A 282 -14.70 -8.73 -17.30
CA ARG A 282 -15.68 -8.40 -16.25
C ARG A 282 -15.26 -7.12 -15.51
N ILE A 283 -14.00 -7.03 -15.09
CA ILE A 283 -13.45 -5.86 -14.39
C ILE A 283 -13.64 -4.59 -15.22
N SER A 284 -13.38 -4.65 -16.53
CA SER A 284 -13.53 -3.50 -17.45
C SER A 284 -14.96 -2.94 -17.52
N LYS A 285 -15.96 -3.74 -17.15
CA LYS A 285 -17.38 -3.37 -17.20
C LYS A 285 -17.95 -3.00 -15.83
N ASN A 286 -17.14 -3.04 -14.78
CA ASN A 286 -17.58 -2.72 -13.43
C ASN A 286 -17.88 -1.22 -13.32
N PRO A 287 -19.13 -0.81 -13.03
CA PRO A 287 -19.52 0.61 -13.01
C PRO A 287 -19.12 1.33 -11.71
N LYS A 288 -18.65 0.59 -10.70
CA LYS A 288 -18.26 1.18 -9.41
C LYS A 288 -17.08 2.15 -9.63
N THR A 289 -17.11 3.26 -8.91
CA THR A 289 -16.04 4.26 -8.93
C THR A 289 -15.62 4.62 -7.52
N LEU A 290 -14.31 4.84 -7.36
CA LEU A 290 -13.71 5.33 -6.12
C LEU A 290 -14.25 6.73 -5.76
N ASN A 291 -14.70 6.89 -4.52
CA ASN A 291 -14.92 8.22 -3.95
C ASN A 291 -13.60 8.78 -3.41
N TYR A 292 -12.77 9.32 -4.31
CA TYR A 292 -11.43 9.84 -3.96
C TYR A 292 -11.48 11.05 -3.03
N LYS A 293 -12.63 11.73 -2.90
CA LYS A 293 -12.82 12.85 -1.96
C LYS A 293 -12.75 12.42 -0.49
N LYS A 294 -12.77 11.12 -0.19
CA LYS A 294 -12.51 10.61 1.15
C LYS A 294 -11.02 10.65 1.54
N ILE A 295 -10.13 10.87 0.57
CA ILE A 295 -8.68 10.91 0.79
C ILE A 295 -8.26 12.38 0.91
N PRO A 296 -7.77 12.83 2.08
CA PRO A 296 -7.51 14.24 2.33
C PRO A 296 -6.64 14.91 1.27
N GLN A 297 -5.61 14.23 0.77
CA GLN A 297 -4.70 14.77 -0.24
C GLN A 297 -5.34 14.89 -1.64
N LEU A 298 -6.43 14.17 -1.92
CA LEU A 298 -7.16 14.24 -3.19
C LEU A 298 -8.47 15.04 -3.10
N GLN A 299 -8.80 15.58 -1.92
CA GLN A 299 -10.07 16.28 -1.69
C GLN A 299 -10.26 17.49 -2.61
N GLN A 300 -9.19 18.24 -2.85
CA GLN A 300 -9.22 19.43 -3.71
C GLN A 300 -8.90 19.13 -5.17
N GLU A 301 -8.41 17.92 -5.46
CA GLU A 301 -8.11 17.49 -6.82
C GLU A 301 -9.38 17.32 -7.65
N ASN A 302 -9.32 17.69 -8.92
CA ASN A 302 -10.39 17.41 -9.87
C ASN A 302 -9.96 16.26 -10.77
N LEU A 303 -10.31 15.04 -10.33
CA LEU A 303 -10.00 13.80 -11.03
C LEU A 303 -11.22 13.35 -11.86
N ARG A 304 -10.97 13.00 -13.12
CA ARG A 304 -11.93 12.32 -13.99
C ARG A 304 -11.44 10.93 -14.37
N VAL A 305 -12.37 10.00 -14.54
CA VAL A 305 -12.07 8.66 -15.06
C VAL A 305 -11.75 8.76 -16.55
N VAL A 306 -10.67 8.08 -16.97
CA VAL A 306 -10.34 7.87 -18.37
C VAL A 306 -10.95 6.53 -18.81
N PRO A 307 -11.88 6.51 -19.79
CA PRO A 307 -12.45 5.27 -20.29
C PRO A 307 -11.37 4.37 -20.92
N LEU A 308 -11.33 3.12 -20.50
CA LEU A 308 -10.41 2.12 -21.01
C LEU A 308 -11.02 0.72 -21.01
N THR A 309 -10.49 -0.15 -21.85
CA THR A 309 -10.66 -1.60 -21.72
C THR A 309 -9.36 -2.22 -21.24
N LEU A 310 -9.46 -3.29 -20.46
CA LEU A 310 -8.28 -4.00 -19.96
C LEU A 310 -7.89 -5.12 -20.93
N SER A 311 -6.59 -5.24 -21.18
CA SER A 311 -6.02 -6.35 -21.93
C SER A 311 -4.79 -6.91 -21.24
N LEU A 312 -4.46 -8.16 -21.54
CA LEU A 312 -3.30 -8.85 -21.02
C LEU A 312 -2.23 -8.98 -22.11
N ASP A 313 -0.97 -8.79 -21.74
CA ASP A 313 0.14 -9.07 -22.63
C ASP A 313 0.23 -10.57 -22.98
N ASN A 314 1.08 -10.88 -23.96
CA ASN A 314 1.21 -12.26 -24.43
C ASN A 314 1.78 -13.21 -23.38
N LYS A 315 2.62 -12.72 -22.47
CA LYS A 315 3.28 -13.51 -21.41
C LYS A 315 2.43 -13.64 -20.15
N GLY A 316 1.31 -12.92 -20.05
CA GLY A 316 0.44 -12.94 -18.87
C GLY A 316 1.00 -12.20 -17.65
N LYS A 317 1.91 -11.26 -17.87
CA LYS A 317 2.66 -10.51 -16.85
C LYS A 317 2.31 -9.03 -16.78
N VAL A 318 1.65 -8.46 -17.78
CA VAL A 318 1.28 -7.03 -17.79
C VAL A 318 -0.18 -6.87 -18.17
N ILE A 319 -0.91 -6.14 -17.33
CA ILE A 319 -2.26 -5.63 -17.65
C ILE A 319 -2.10 -4.24 -18.25
N TYR A 320 -2.64 -4.06 -19.45
CA TYR A 320 -2.72 -2.78 -20.14
C TYR A 320 -4.12 -2.20 -20.04
N GLY A 321 -4.19 -0.87 -19.99
CA GLY A 321 -5.39 -0.10 -20.30
C GLY A 321 -5.32 0.37 -21.74
N GLU A 322 -6.26 -0.06 -22.57
CA GLU A 322 -6.41 0.41 -23.95
C GLU A 322 -7.41 1.57 -23.96
N ILE A 323 -6.93 2.76 -24.35
CA ILE A 323 -7.76 3.97 -24.34
C ILE A 323 -8.81 3.85 -25.45
N GLN A 324 -10.08 3.92 -25.07
CA GLN A 324 -11.18 3.72 -26.02
C GLN A 324 -11.15 4.80 -27.12
N SER A 325 -11.18 4.34 -28.37
CA SER A 325 -11.51 5.16 -29.54
C SER A 325 -13.04 5.27 -29.60
N ASP A 326 -13.57 6.45 -29.93
CA ASP A 326 -15.02 6.63 -30.16
C ASP A 326 -15.51 5.76 -31.33
#